data_AF-A0A7S0GS05-F1
#
_entry.id   AF-A0A7S0GS05-F1
#
_cell.length_a   1.000
_cell.length_b   1.000
_cell.length_c   1.000
_cell.angle_alpha   90.00
_cell.angle_beta   90.00
_cell.angle_gamma   90.00
#
_symmetry.space_group_name_H-M   'P 1'
#
loop_
_entity.id
_entity.type
_entity.pdbx_description
1 polymer ?
#
loop_
_entity_poly.entity_id
_entity_poly.type
_entity_poly.pdbx_seq_one_letter_code
_entity_poly.pdbx_strand_id
1 'polypeptide(L)'
;SRTRYGSRDGRPAMTPLSASQRHASLLKQKTLDALTRLGDRDTARVAVHELTRLIASMPPEHLPVVVQCLCDESAAAPKPAARRAVLRLFETLADAQHEHALPHLPRLVAATIRRMKDPDPIVGDACVE
;
A
#
# COMPACT_ATOMS: atom_id res chain seq x y z
N SER A 1 -42.63 26.74 -39.04
CA SER A 1 -42.58 27.12 -37.62
C SER A 1 -41.89 26.05 -36.80
N ARG A 2 -40.74 26.42 -36.19
CA ARG A 2 -39.94 25.79 -35.12
C ARG A 2 -40.15 24.30 -34.76
N THR A 3 -39.08 23.53 -34.87
CA THR A 3 -38.70 22.49 -33.90
C THR A 3 -37.25 22.68 -33.48
N ARG A 4 -37.03 22.73 -32.16
CA ARG A 4 -35.79 23.08 -31.47
C ARG A 4 -34.92 21.85 -31.22
N TYR A 5 -33.61 22.06 -31.36
CA TYR A 5 -32.50 21.56 -30.52
C TYR A 5 -32.65 20.20 -29.81
N GLY A 6 -31.89 19.22 -30.29
CA GLY A 6 -31.44 18.08 -29.51
C GLY A 6 -29.94 18.17 -29.25
N SER A 7 -29.52 18.91 -28.21
CA SER A 7 -28.15 18.84 -27.69
C SER A 7 -28.06 17.72 -26.66
N ARG A 8 -27.51 16.58 -27.06
CA ARG A 8 -27.04 15.53 -26.15
C ARG A 8 -25.56 15.76 -25.87
N ASP A 9 -25.26 16.65 -24.93
CA ASP A 9 -23.95 16.70 -24.28
C ASP A 9 -24.04 15.88 -22.98
N GLY A 10 -23.98 14.55 -23.14
CA GLY A 10 -23.94 13.60 -22.03
C GLY A 10 -22.54 13.56 -21.42
N ARG A 11 -22.14 14.60 -20.69
CA ARG A 11 -20.96 14.52 -19.82
C ARG A 11 -21.37 13.76 -18.56
N PRO A 12 -20.70 12.65 -18.19
CA PRO A 12 -20.99 11.98 -16.94
C PRO A 12 -20.68 12.95 -15.80
N ALA A 13 -21.68 13.25 -14.97
CA ALA A 13 -21.48 14.04 -13.77
C ALA A 13 -20.48 13.30 -12.87
N MET A 14 -19.27 13.86 -12.71
CA MET A 14 -18.32 13.39 -11.72
C MET A 14 -18.94 13.60 -10.34
N THR A 15 -19.51 12.55 -9.78
CA THR A 15 -19.93 12.55 -8.38
C THR A 15 -18.69 12.81 -7.51
N PRO A 16 -18.71 13.84 -6.65
CA PRO A 16 -17.58 14.12 -5.78
C PRO A 16 -17.34 12.95 -4.83
N LEU A 17 -16.08 12.58 -4.65
CA LEU A 17 -15.67 11.52 -3.73
C LEU A 17 -16.05 11.89 -2.29
N SER A 18 -16.54 10.91 -1.54
CA SER A 18 -16.76 11.04 -0.10
C SER A 18 -15.46 11.40 0.63
N ALA A 19 -15.58 11.96 1.85
CA ALA A 19 -14.41 12.28 2.67
C ALA A 19 -13.53 11.05 2.94
N SER A 20 -14.14 9.89 3.25
CA SER A 20 -13.42 8.62 3.47
C SER A 20 -12.65 8.18 2.22
N GLN A 21 -13.24 8.28 1.02
CA GLN A 21 -12.56 7.94 -0.24
C GLN A 21 -11.36 8.87 -0.51
N ARG A 22 -11.47 10.15 -0.16
CA ARG A 22 -10.36 11.11 -0.27
C ARG A 22 -9.23 10.74 0.69
N HIS A 23 -9.54 10.41 1.94
CA HIS A 23 -8.54 9.96 2.91
C HIS A 23 -7.85 8.66 2.47
N ALA A 24 -8.61 7.68 1.99
CA ALA A 24 -8.07 6.44 1.44
C ALA A 24 -7.12 6.70 0.25
N SER A 25 -7.48 7.62 -0.65
CA SER A 25 -6.65 7.99 -1.79
C SER A 25 -5.35 8.68 -1.37
N LEU A 26 -5.42 9.60 -0.40
CA LEU A 26 -4.25 10.26 0.17
C LEU A 26 -3.33 9.28 0.90
N LEU A 27 -3.90 8.35 1.67
CA LEU A 27 -3.15 7.32 2.36
C LEU A 27 -2.43 6.40 1.37
N LYS A 28 -3.13 5.99 0.31
CA LYS A 28 -2.54 5.22 -0.80
C LYS A 28 -1.34 5.94 -1.39
N GLN A 29 -1.50 7.21 -1.76
CA GLN A 29 -0.43 8.01 -2.35
C GLN A 29 0.78 8.09 -1.41
N LYS A 30 0.57 8.46 -0.15
CA LYS A 30 1.65 8.53 0.86
C LYS A 30 2.38 7.20 1.03
N THR A 31 1.63 6.09 1.04
CA THR A 31 2.20 4.75 1.16
C THR A 31 3.09 4.43 -0.03
N LEU A 32 2.63 4.68 -1.26
CA LEU A 32 3.41 4.45 -2.48
C LEU A 32 4.64 5.36 -2.55
N ASP A 33 4.51 6.63 -2.19
CA ASP A 33 5.63 7.59 -2.17
C ASP A 33 6.70 7.21 -1.14
N ALA A 34 6.30 6.61 0.00
CA ALA A 34 7.26 6.07 0.96
C ALA A 34 7.89 4.75 0.46
N LEU A 35 7.12 3.86 -0.17
CA LEU A 35 7.63 2.61 -0.73
C LEU A 35 8.71 2.82 -1.80
N THR A 36 8.54 3.82 -2.68
CA THR A 36 9.56 4.15 -3.70
C THR A 36 10.89 4.59 -3.08
N ARG A 37 10.85 5.27 -1.92
CA ARG A 37 12.03 5.72 -1.16
C ARG A 37 12.77 4.59 -0.44
N LEU A 38 12.14 3.43 -0.20
CA LEU A 38 12.81 2.29 0.44
C LEU A 38 14.01 1.76 -0.35
N GLY A 39 14.04 2.00 -1.66
CA GLY A 39 15.15 1.58 -2.52
C GLY A 39 16.40 2.45 -2.40
N ASP A 40 16.32 3.62 -1.77
CA ASP A 40 17.45 4.53 -1.65
C ASP A 40 18.03 4.48 -0.24
N ARG A 41 19.33 4.21 -0.11
CA ARG A 41 20.00 4.02 1.18
C ARG A 41 19.85 5.24 2.10
N ASP A 42 19.88 6.44 1.52
CA ASP A 42 19.86 7.68 2.29
C ASP A 42 18.43 8.03 2.75
N THR A 43 17.40 7.52 2.06
CA THR A 43 16.00 7.80 2.39
C THR A 43 15.25 6.60 3.01
N ALA A 44 15.78 5.39 2.92
CA ALA A 44 15.12 4.16 3.37
C ALA A 44 14.73 4.21 4.85
N ARG A 45 15.62 4.71 5.73
CA ARG A 45 15.33 4.83 7.17
C ARG A 45 14.15 5.75 7.46
N VAL A 46 14.09 6.89 6.75
CA VAL A 46 13.01 7.86 6.89
C VAL A 46 11.70 7.27 6.35
N ALA A 47 11.77 6.58 5.21
CA ALA A 47 10.61 5.93 4.60
C ALA A 47 10.02 4.81 5.48
N VAL A 48 10.85 3.94 6.07
CA VAL A 48 10.38 2.93 7.03
C VAL A 48 9.69 3.60 8.21
N HIS A 49 10.31 4.61 8.82
CA HIS A 49 9.72 5.33 9.95
C HIS A 49 8.38 6.00 9.60
N GLU A 50 8.26 6.56 8.39
CA GLU A 50 7.03 7.13 7.89
C GLU A 50 5.93 6.07 7.71
N LEU A 51 6.26 4.93 7.09
CA LEU A 51 5.34 3.81 6.89
C LEU A 51 4.87 3.23 8.23
N THR A 52 5.78 3.03 9.19
CA THR A 52 5.43 2.57 10.55
C THR A 52 4.45 3.54 11.22
N ARG A 53 4.67 4.85 11.11
CA ARG A 53 3.74 5.84 11.68
C ARG A 53 2.38 5.83 10.99
N LEU A 54 2.35 5.71 9.66
CA LEU A 54 1.10 5.59 8.90
C LEU A 54 0.31 4.35 9.33
N ILE A 55 0.98 3.21 9.46
CA ILE A 55 0.40 1.94 9.90
C ILE A 55 -0.13 2.05 11.34
N ALA A 56 0.59 2.73 12.24
CA ALA A 56 0.18 2.85 13.64
C ALA A 56 -0.98 3.83 13.85
N SER A 57 -1.10 4.87 13.02
CA SER A 57 -2.09 5.94 13.23
C SER A 57 -3.33 5.83 12.34
N MET A 58 -3.36 4.89 11.39
CA MET A 58 -4.47 4.76 10.46
C MET A 58 -5.68 4.05 11.10
N PRO A 59 -6.91 4.52 10.80
CA PRO A 59 -8.12 3.78 11.12
C PRO A 59 -8.19 2.40 10.42
N PRO A 60 -8.80 1.37 11.07
CA PRO A 60 -8.89 0.01 10.50
C PRO A 60 -9.59 -0.07 9.14
N GLU A 61 -10.54 0.82 8.83
CA GLU A 61 -11.23 0.84 7.54
C GLU A 61 -10.30 1.13 6.35
N HIS A 62 -9.12 1.68 6.61
CA HIS A 62 -8.13 1.98 5.59
C HIS A 62 -7.05 0.90 5.46
N LEU A 63 -7.05 -0.11 6.35
CA LEU A 63 -6.12 -1.23 6.31
C LEU A 63 -6.05 -1.95 4.96
N PRO A 64 -7.18 -2.22 4.26
CA PRO A 64 -7.14 -2.87 2.96
C PRO A 64 -6.28 -2.13 1.93
N VAL A 65 -6.28 -0.79 1.98
CA VAL A 65 -5.52 0.06 1.03
C VAL A 65 -4.02 -0.08 1.26
N VAL A 66 -3.58 -0.04 2.51
CA VAL A 66 -2.16 -0.15 2.87
C VAL A 66 -1.66 -1.56 2.62
N VAL A 67 -2.42 -2.59 3.04
CA VAL A 67 -2.08 -4.00 2.76
C VAL A 67 -1.95 -4.24 1.26
N GLN A 68 -2.85 -3.68 0.44
CA GLN A 68 -2.75 -3.79 -1.01
C GLN A 68 -1.44 -3.21 -1.54
N CYS A 69 -1.05 -2.02 -1.08
CA CYS A 69 0.19 -1.37 -1.52
C CYS A 69 1.44 -2.14 -1.07
N LEU A 70 1.49 -2.61 0.17
CA LEU A 70 2.64 -3.37 0.69
C LEU A 70 2.79 -4.74 0.00
N CYS A 71 1.66 -5.38 -0.34
CA CYS A 71 1.68 -6.67 -1.04
C CYS A 71 1.91 -6.57 -2.55
N ASP A 72 1.88 -5.37 -3.12
CA ASP A 72 2.11 -5.13 -4.54
C ASP A 72 3.61 -5.15 -4.85
N GLU A 73 4.05 -6.18 -5.57
CA GLU A 73 5.45 -6.37 -5.99
C GLU A 73 5.95 -5.20 -6.85
N SER A 74 5.06 -4.54 -7.61
CA SER A 74 5.45 -3.39 -8.43
C SER A 74 5.66 -2.13 -7.60
N ALA A 75 5.02 -2.04 -6.44
CA ALA A 75 5.19 -0.94 -5.50
C ALA A 75 6.44 -1.10 -4.62
N ALA A 76 6.80 -2.34 -4.27
CA ALA A 76 8.07 -2.64 -3.64
C ALA A 76 9.18 -2.47 -4.69
N ALA A 77 9.88 -1.33 -4.64
CA ALA A 77 10.90 -0.91 -5.62
C ALA A 77 11.78 -2.08 -6.12
N PRO A 78 12.30 -2.05 -7.37
CA PRO A 78 13.05 -3.16 -7.99
C PRO A 78 14.29 -3.61 -7.20
N LYS A 79 14.67 -2.85 -6.17
CA LYS A 79 15.82 -3.10 -5.30
C LYS A 79 15.46 -4.09 -4.18
N PRO A 80 16.27 -5.16 -3.98
CA PRO A 80 16.08 -6.16 -2.92
C PRO A 80 15.89 -5.56 -1.52
N ALA A 81 16.63 -4.49 -1.19
CA ALA A 81 16.51 -3.80 0.08
C ALA A 81 15.09 -3.31 0.39
N ALA A 82 14.36 -2.81 -0.62
CA ALA A 82 12.98 -2.36 -0.44
C ALA A 82 12.04 -3.54 -0.20
N ARG A 83 12.19 -4.64 -0.97
CA ARG A 83 11.39 -5.86 -0.79
C ARG A 83 11.61 -6.50 0.58
N ARG A 84 12.86 -6.51 1.06
CA ARG A 84 13.21 -6.92 2.43
C ARG A 84 12.57 -6.01 3.49
N ALA A 85 12.63 -4.69 3.32
CA ALA A 85 12.02 -3.77 4.28
C ALA A 85 10.49 -3.93 4.39
N VAL A 86 9.82 -4.27 3.29
CA VAL A 86 8.37 -4.55 3.28
C VAL A 86 7.99 -5.75 4.16
N LEU A 87 8.84 -6.77 4.29
CA LEU A 87 8.57 -7.91 5.18
C LEU A 87 8.44 -7.45 6.64
N ARG A 88 9.37 -6.60 7.11
CA ARG A 88 9.30 -6.02 8.47
C ARG A 88 8.06 -5.14 8.68
N LEU A 89 7.54 -4.55 7.60
CA LEU A 89 6.30 -3.77 7.66
C LEU A 89 5.05 -4.66 7.80
N PHE A 90 5.10 -5.94 7.38
CA PHE A 90 4.01 -6.88 7.63
C PHE A 90 3.90 -7.19 9.13
N GLU A 91 5.03 -7.43 9.81
CA GLU A 91 5.08 -7.60 11.27
C GLU A 91 4.55 -6.34 11.97
N THR A 92 5.08 -5.17 11.60
CA THR A 92 4.63 -3.88 12.14
C THR A 92 3.12 -3.68 11.99
N LEU A 93 2.54 -4.11 10.87
CA LEU A 93 1.11 -4.00 10.62
C LEU A 93 0.29 -4.96 11.47
N ALA A 94 0.74 -6.21 11.61
CA ALA A 94 0.08 -7.18 12.48
C ALA A 94 0.10 -6.72 13.95
N ASP A 95 1.25 -6.22 14.40
CA ASP A 95 1.44 -5.74 15.77
C ASP A 95 0.64 -4.47 16.07
N ALA A 96 0.58 -3.51 15.14
CA ALA A 96 -0.11 -2.25 15.37
C ALA A 96 -1.64 -2.36 15.29
N GLN A 97 -2.15 -3.30 14.49
CA GLN A 97 -3.58 -3.36 14.14
C GLN A 97 -4.32 -4.54 14.79
N HIS A 98 -3.58 -5.48 15.40
CA HIS A 98 -4.12 -6.58 16.21
C HIS A 98 -5.22 -7.36 15.49
N GLU A 99 -6.39 -7.52 16.11
CA GLU A 99 -7.55 -8.24 15.58
C GLU A 99 -8.01 -7.72 14.19
N HIS A 100 -7.77 -6.44 13.89
CA HIS A 100 -8.13 -5.86 12.59
C HIS A 100 -7.23 -6.37 11.45
N ALA A 101 -6.05 -6.92 11.75
CA ALA A 101 -5.17 -7.53 10.76
C ALA A 101 -5.60 -8.95 10.35
N LEU A 102 -6.40 -9.65 11.18
CA LEU A 102 -6.79 -11.05 10.95
C LEU A 102 -7.35 -11.32 9.54
N PRO A 103 -8.27 -10.51 8.99
CA PRO A 103 -8.81 -10.73 7.65
C PRO A 103 -7.77 -10.61 6.53
N HIS A 104 -6.63 -9.99 6.82
CA HIS A 104 -5.58 -9.67 5.87
C HIS A 104 -4.39 -10.62 5.96
N LEU A 105 -4.27 -11.39 7.05
CA LEU A 105 -3.18 -12.35 7.25
C LEU A 105 -3.00 -13.33 6.08
N PRO A 106 -4.04 -13.92 5.47
CA PRO A 106 -3.84 -14.83 4.33
C PRO A 106 -3.10 -14.16 3.16
N ARG A 107 -3.36 -12.88 2.93
CA ARG A 107 -2.71 -12.10 1.86
C ARG A 107 -1.26 -11.77 2.22
N LEU A 108 -0.99 -11.39 3.46
CA LEU A 108 0.35 -11.11 3.96
C LEU A 108 1.22 -12.38 3.90
N VAL A 109 0.70 -13.51 4.41
CA VAL A 109 1.37 -14.81 4.35
C VAL A 109 1.66 -15.22 2.90
N ALA A 110 0.69 -15.07 2.00
CA ALA A 110 0.93 -15.36 0.58
C ALA A 110 2.02 -14.45 -0.03
N ALA A 111 2.10 -13.19 0.39
CA ALA A 111 3.15 -12.25 -0.04
C ALA A 111 4.53 -12.61 0.54
N THR A 112 4.59 -13.09 1.78
CA THR A 112 5.82 -13.64 2.39
C THR A 112 6.29 -14.89 1.66
N ILE A 113 5.40 -15.87 1.41
CA ILE A 113 5.75 -17.11 0.69
C ILE A 113 6.28 -16.82 -0.72
N ARG A 114 5.75 -15.79 -1.41
CA ARG A 114 6.30 -15.36 -2.70
C ARG A 114 7.73 -14.81 -2.56
N ARG A 115 7.99 -13.99 -1.53
CA ARG A 115 9.31 -13.41 -1.22
C ARG A 115 10.33 -14.44 -0.73
N MET A 116 9.89 -15.57 -0.16
CA MET A 116 10.79 -16.72 0.12
C MET A 116 11.41 -17.31 -1.16
N LYS A 117 10.77 -17.10 -2.31
CA LYS A 117 11.23 -17.56 -3.63
C LYS A 117 11.83 -16.42 -4.46
N ASP A 118 12.17 -15.30 -3.83
CA ASP A 118 12.78 -14.16 -4.50
C ASP A 118 14.14 -14.56 -5.11
N PRO A 119 14.47 -14.08 -6.33
CA PRO A 119 15.76 -14.36 -6.94
C PRO A 119 16.94 -13.78 -6.14
N ASP A 120 16.70 -12.76 -5.31
CA ASP A 120 17.71 -12.20 -4.43
C ASP A 120 17.66 -12.87 -3.04
N PRO A 121 18.76 -13.53 -2.61
CA PRO A 121 18.78 -14.28 -1.35
C PRO A 121 18.56 -13.39 -0.12
N ILE A 122 18.91 -12.09 -0.16
CA ILE A 122 18.68 -11.17 0.98
C ILE A 122 17.20 -11.04 1.32
N VAL A 123 16.32 -11.19 0.33
CA VAL A 123 14.86 -11.12 0.51
C VAL A 123 14.32 -12.45 1.03
N GLY A 124 14.82 -13.57 0.50
CA GLY A 124 14.47 -14.91 0.97
C GLY A 124 14.89 -15.13 2.43
N ASP A 125 16.12 -14.78 2.78
CA ASP A 125 16.66 -14.89 4.14
C ASP A 125 15.89 -14.00 5.13
N ALA A 126 15.44 -12.82 4.69
CA ALA A 126 14.63 -11.95 5.53
C ALA A 126 13.23 -12.51 5.85
N CYS A 127 12.79 -13.58 5.19
CA CYS A 127 11.54 -14.26 5.54
C CYS A 127 11.69 -15.26 6.68
N VAL A 128 12.93 -15.62 7.05
CA VAL A 128 13.23 -16.58 8.13
C VAL A 128 13.84 -15.91 9.38
N GLU A 129 14.26 -14.65 9.26
CA GLU A 129 14.63 -13.76 10.38
C GLU A 129 13.39 -13.36 11.20
#